data_AF-A0A9D0X9L9-F1
#
_entry.id   AF-A0A9D0X9L9-F1
#
_cell.length_a   1.000
_cell.length_b   1.000
_cell.length_c   1.000
_cell.angle_alpha   90.00
_cell.angle_beta   90.00
_cell.angle_gamma   90.00
#
_symmetry.space_group_name_H-M   'P 1'
#
loop_
_entity.id
_entity.type
_entity.pdbx_description
1 polymer ?
#
loop_
_entity_poly.entity_id
_entity_poly.type
_entity_poly.pdbx_seq_one_letter_code
_entity_poly.pdbx_strand_id
1 'polypeptide(L)'
;TLALTNVFWVMAAGILVTGVAMIFISDMVAEFLDRNRMYEVLGLFILLLVGILLVSDGGHLAHLRLFGYDVLPMAKSTFYFVLFVMVAVDLVQGRYQKKLMLERQRIEKMVGQASPERKS
;
A
#
# COMPACT_ATOMS: atom_id res chain seq x y z
N THR A 1 25.20 21.13 -19.89
CA THR A 1 24.86 21.85 -18.64
C THR A 1 23.70 22.83 -18.82
N LEU A 2 23.62 23.60 -19.92
CA LEU A 2 22.50 24.51 -20.24
C LEU A 2 21.11 23.83 -20.34
N ALA A 3 21.03 22.58 -20.80
CA ALA A 3 19.76 21.83 -20.88
C ALA A 3 19.18 21.45 -19.50
N LEU A 4 20.03 21.27 -18.47
CA LEU A 4 19.58 20.90 -17.13
C LEU A 4 18.97 22.10 -16.39
N THR A 5 19.54 23.31 -16.56
CA THR A 5 19.05 24.54 -15.89
C THR A 5 17.64 24.93 -16.33
N ASN A 6 17.28 24.69 -17.60
CA ASN A 6 15.93 25.00 -18.10
C ASN A 6 14.86 24.05 -17.50
N VAL A 7 15.25 22.80 -17.26
CA VAL A 7 14.38 21.78 -16.64
C VAL A 7 14.46 21.85 -15.10
N PHE A 8 15.55 22.38 -14.54
CA PHE A 8 15.74 22.54 -13.09
C PHE A 8 14.63 23.38 -12.48
N TRP A 9 14.26 24.51 -13.09
CA TRP A 9 13.15 25.33 -12.62
C TRP A 9 11.82 24.58 -12.65
N VAL A 10 11.58 23.75 -13.67
CA VAL A 10 10.37 22.93 -13.77
C VAL A 10 10.36 21.82 -12.72
N MET A 11 11.48 21.15 -12.48
CA MET A 11 11.61 20.11 -11.43
C MET A 11 11.48 20.71 -10.03
N ALA A 12 12.15 21.84 -9.76
CA ALA A 12 12.10 22.54 -8.49
C ALA A 12 10.68 23.04 -8.19
N ALA A 13 10.02 23.66 -9.18
CA ALA A 13 8.62 24.05 -9.05
C ALA A 13 7.72 22.82 -8.83
N GLY A 14 7.95 21.71 -9.53
CA GLY A 14 7.18 20.47 -9.35
C GLY A 14 7.30 19.87 -7.95
N ILE A 15 8.51 19.82 -7.38
CA ILE A 15 8.75 19.32 -6.02
C ILE A 15 8.07 20.23 -4.98
N LEU A 16 8.20 21.55 -5.13
CA LEU A 16 7.56 22.52 -4.23
C LEU A 16 6.03 22.43 -4.30
N VAL A 17 5.45 22.39 -5.50
CA VAL A 17 4.01 22.24 -5.69
C VAL A 17 3.51 20.93 -5.09
N THR A 18 4.24 19.83 -5.29
CA THR A 18 3.87 18.52 -4.70
C THR A 18 3.94 18.54 -3.17
N GLY A 19 4.97 19.16 -2.60
CA GLY A 19 5.11 19.32 -1.15
C GLY A 19 3.99 20.15 -0.54
N VAL A 20 3.64 21.28 -1.17
CA VAL A 20 2.53 22.14 -0.73
C VAL A 20 1.18 21.42 -0.87
N ALA A 21 0.97 20.71 -1.97
CA ALA A 21 -0.25 19.91 -2.17
C ALA A 21 -0.40 18.82 -1.12
N MET A 22 0.68 18.15 -0.70
CA MET A 22 0.63 17.18 0.39
C MET A 22 0.18 17.79 1.72
N ILE A 23 0.69 18.99 2.07
CA ILE A 23 0.29 19.70 3.29
C ILE A 23 -1.20 20.06 3.24
N PHE A 24 -1.71 20.47 2.08
CA PHE A 24 -3.13 20.80 1.92
C PHE A 24 -4.05 19.57 2.06
N ILE A 25 -3.59 18.39 1.66
CA ILE A 25 -4.41 17.17 1.57
C ILE A 25 -4.21 16.25 2.79
N SER A 26 -3.19 16.49 3.62
CA SER A 26 -2.84 15.60 4.75
C SER A 26 -3.99 15.35 5.70
N ASP A 27 -4.78 16.39 6.01
CA ASP A 27 -5.88 16.28 6.97
C ASP A 27 -7.00 15.39 6.42
N MET A 28 -7.32 15.53 5.13
CA MET A 28 -8.32 14.69 4.45
C MET A 28 -7.88 13.23 4.40
N VAL A 29 -6.59 12.99 4.13
CA VAL A 29 -6.02 11.64 4.10
C VAL A 29 -6.04 11.03 5.50
N ALA A 30 -5.65 11.78 6.54
CA ALA A 30 -5.67 11.31 7.91
C ALA A 30 -7.09 10.92 8.37
N GLU A 31 -8.10 11.76 8.09
CA GLU A 31 -9.49 11.46 8.44
C GLU A 31 -10.03 10.24 7.68
N PHE A 32 -9.60 10.04 6.42
CA PHE A 32 -9.96 8.86 5.63
C PHE A 32 -9.37 7.57 6.23
N LEU A 33 -8.11 7.59 6.65
CA LEU A 33 -7.44 6.44 7.27
C LEU A 33 -8.10 6.09 8.62
N ASP A 34 -8.38 7.09 9.46
CA ASP A 34 -8.98 6.89 10.79
C ASP A 34 -10.40 6.32 10.72
N ARG A 35 -11.20 6.80 9.76
CA ARG A 35 -12.58 6.31 9.54
C ARG A 35 -12.66 4.83 9.19
N ASN A 36 -11.61 4.26 8.61
CA ASN A 36 -11.54 2.82 8.32
C ASN A 36 -10.11 2.29 8.49
N ARG A 37 -9.81 1.87 9.73
CA ARG A 37 -8.50 1.32 10.17
C ARG A 37 -7.89 0.23 9.26
N MET A 38 -8.70 -0.45 8.44
CA MET A 38 -8.18 -1.39 7.44
C MET A 38 -7.39 -0.69 6.32
N TYR A 39 -7.76 0.54 5.93
CA TYR A 39 -7.02 1.33 4.93
C TYR A 39 -5.70 1.90 5.48
N GLU A 40 -5.63 2.20 6.78
CA GLU A 40 -4.37 2.60 7.44
C GLU A 40 -3.30 1.50 7.32
N VAL A 41 -3.66 0.26 7.65
CA VAL A 41 -2.76 -0.89 7.54
C VAL A 41 -2.40 -1.18 6.08
N LEU A 42 -3.36 -1.09 5.16
CA LEU A 42 -3.11 -1.24 3.72
C LEU A 42 -2.10 -0.19 3.21
N GLY A 43 -2.28 1.07 3.59
CA GLY A 43 -1.40 2.17 3.21
C GLY A 43 0.02 2.00 3.76
N LEU A 44 0.17 1.60 5.03
CA LEU A 44 1.46 1.33 5.65
C LEU A 44 2.19 0.16 4.94
N PHE A 45 1.47 -0.89 4.58
CA PHE A 45 2.04 -2.03 3.87
C PHE A 45 2.54 -1.66 2.47
N ILE A 46 1.74 -0.92 1.70
CA ILE A 46 2.14 -0.44 0.36
C ILE A 46 3.33 0.53 0.46
N LEU A 47 3.34 1.43 1.45
CA LEU A 47 4.46 2.35 1.69
C LEU A 47 5.75 1.59 1.99
N LEU A 48 5.69 0.51 2.78
CA LEU A 48 6.83 -0.35 3.07
C LEU A 48 7.37 -1.03 1.80
N LEU A 49 6.48 -1.59 0.95
CA LEU A 49 6.87 -2.23 -0.31
C LEU A 49 7.55 -1.24 -1.26
N VAL A 50 6.99 -0.04 -1.41
CA VAL A 50 7.60 1.02 -2.22
C VAL A 50 8.93 1.47 -1.61
N GLY A 51 9.04 1.55 -0.28
CA GLY A 51 10.29 1.86 0.40
C GLY A 51 11.40 0.85 0.08
N ILE A 52 11.12 -0.45 0.19
CA ILE A 52 12.09 -1.51 -0.13
C ILE A 52 12.49 -1.48 -1.62
N LEU A 53 11.54 -1.19 -2.52
CA LEU A 53 11.86 -0.94 -3.91
C LEU A 53 12.82 0.23 -4.04
N LEU A 54 12.49 1.41 -3.50
CA LEU A 54 13.29 2.61 -3.67
C LEU A 54 14.71 2.42 -3.13
N VAL A 55 14.87 1.70 -2.03
CA VAL A 55 16.18 1.30 -1.49
C VAL A 55 16.91 0.36 -2.45
N SER A 56 16.21 -0.57 -3.08
CA SER A 56 16.79 -1.53 -4.03
C SER A 56 17.18 -0.89 -5.36
N ASP A 57 16.31 -0.08 -5.98
CA ASP A 57 16.56 0.64 -7.24
C ASP A 57 17.59 1.77 -7.03
N GLY A 58 17.50 2.48 -5.89
CA GLY A 58 18.47 3.50 -5.48
C GLY A 58 19.85 2.91 -5.15
N GLY A 59 19.90 1.74 -4.51
CA GLY A 59 21.14 1.01 -4.24
C GLY A 59 21.77 0.41 -5.50
N HIS A 60 20.95 -0.02 -6.45
CA HIS A 60 21.39 -0.44 -7.79
C HIS A 60 22.00 0.73 -8.56
N LEU A 61 21.36 1.91 -8.58
CA LEU A 61 21.91 3.14 -9.18
C LEU A 61 23.20 3.63 -8.49
N ALA A 62 23.38 3.34 -7.20
CA ALA A 62 24.58 3.66 -6.45
C ALA A 62 25.72 2.64 -6.65
N HIS A 63 25.58 1.64 -7.54
CA HIS A 63 26.52 0.53 -7.73
C HIS A 63 26.94 -0.15 -6.41
N LEU A 64 26.02 -0.23 -5.44
CA LEU A 64 26.31 -0.85 -4.15
C LEU A 64 26.47 -2.35 -4.34
N ARG A 65 27.73 -2.83 -4.31
CA ARG A 65 28.03 -4.26 -4.26
C ARG A 65 27.73 -4.80 -2.86
N LEU A 66 26.53 -5.32 -2.67
CA LEU A 66 26.20 -6.13 -1.50
C LEU A 66 26.97 -7.45 -1.62
N PHE A 67 28.02 -7.61 -0.81
CA PHE A 67 28.82 -8.84 -0.73
C PHE A 67 29.48 -9.32 -2.03
N GLY A 68 29.88 -8.40 -2.92
CA GLY A 68 30.69 -8.72 -4.11
C GLY A 68 29.93 -9.18 -5.36
N TYR A 69 28.61 -9.37 -5.26
CA TYR A 69 27.74 -9.64 -6.41
C TYR A 69 27.07 -8.35 -6.90
N ASP A 70 26.97 -8.20 -8.23
CA ASP A 70 26.19 -7.12 -8.83
C ASP A 70 24.72 -7.31 -8.45
N VAL A 71 24.10 -6.28 -7.90
CA VAL A 71 22.67 -6.28 -7.58
C VAL A 71 21.93 -6.44 -8.90
N LEU A 72 21.29 -7.59 -9.11
CA LEU A 72 20.59 -7.85 -10.36
C LEU A 72 19.49 -6.79 -10.53
N PRO A 73 19.50 -6.04 -11.66
CA PRO A 73 18.40 -5.14 -11.96
C PRO A 73 17.14 -5.99 -12.15
N MET A 74 16.20 -5.84 -11.23
CA MET A 74 14.87 -6.40 -11.43
C MET A 74 14.17 -5.56 -12.52
N ALA A 75 13.56 -6.20 -13.51
CA ALA A 75 12.85 -5.48 -14.57
C ALA A 75 11.71 -4.65 -13.97
N LYS A 76 11.69 -3.34 -14.26
CA LYS A 76 10.65 -2.40 -13.75
C LYS A 76 9.24 -2.85 -14.11
N SER A 77 9.07 -3.55 -15.23
CA SER A 77 7.81 -4.19 -15.64
C SER A 77 7.33 -5.23 -14.64
N THR A 78 8.21 -6.14 -14.19
CA THR A 78 7.88 -7.16 -13.19
C THR A 78 7.53 -6.51 -11.85
N PHE A 79 8.19 -5.41 -11.50
CA PHE A 79 7.85 -4.67 -10.28
C PHE A 79 6.44 -4.06 -10.34
N TYR A 80 6.13 -3.29 -11.39
CA TYR A 80 4.79 -2.68 -11.51
C TYR A 80 3.69 -3.74 -11.62
N PHE A 81 3.99 -4.87 -12.26
CA PHE A 81 3.09 -6.02 -12.30
C PHE A 81 2.85 -6.61 -10.90
N VAL A 82 3.90 -6.86 -10.11
CA VAL A 82 3.78 -7.38 -8.74
C VAL A 82 3.04 -6.40 -7.84
N LEU A 83 3.32 -5.10 -7.93
CA LEU A 83 2.64 -4.07 -7.15
C LEU A 83 1.13 -4.03 -7.47
N PHE A 84 0.78 -4.09 -8.75
CA PHE A 84 -0.62 -4.17 -9.19
C PHE A 84 -1.33 -5.43 -8.65
N VAL A 85 -0.68 -6.59 -8.78
CA VAL A 85 -1.25 -7.87 -8.31
C VAL A 85 -1.39 -7.89 -6.78
N MET A 86 -0.41 -7.37 -6.02
CA MET A 86 -0.49 -7.27 -4.56
C MET A 86 -1.69 -6.43 -4.12
N VAL A 87 -1.83 -5.22 -4.67
CA VAL A 87 -2.97 -4.35 -4.37
C VAL A 87 -4.30 -5.02 -4.74
N ALA A 88 -4.36 -5.71 -5.87
CA ALA A 88 -5.57 -6.43 -6.29
C ALA A 88 -5.92 -7.58 -5.32
N VAL A 89 -4.93 -8.36 -4.87
CA VAL A 89 -5.12 -9.44 -3.91
C VAL A 89 -5.58 -8.90 -2.56
N ASP A 90 -4.97 -7.83 -2.05
CA ASP A 90 -5.35 -7.24 -0.76
C ASP A 90 -6.79 -6.71 -0.77
N LEU A 91 -7.22 -6.09 -1.88
CA LEU A 91 -8.60 -5.66 -2.07
C LEU A 91 -9.58 -6.85 -2.11
N VAL A 92 -9.22 -7.94 -2.79
CA VAL A 92 -10.03 -9.16 -2.85
C VAL A 92 -10.11 -9.82 -1.47
N GLN A 93 -8.99 -9.91 -0.75
CA GLN A 93 -8.94 -10.47 0.61
C GLN A 93 -9.78 -9.65 1.58
N GLY A 94 -9.70 -8.32 1.54
CA GLY A 94 -10.55 -7.45 2.37
C GLY A 94 -12.05 -7.64 2.10
N ARG A 95 -12.44 -7.80 0.83
CA ARG A 95 -13.83 -8.13 0.44
C ARG A 95 -14.25 -9.52 0.92
N TYR A 96 -13.36 -10.51 0.82
CA TYR A 96 -13.64 -11.90 1.15
C TYR A 96 -13.74 -12.12 2.66
N GLN A 97 -12.84 -11.51 3.45
CA GLN A 97 -12.86 -11.57 4.91
C GLN A 97 -14.18 -11.02 5.47
N LYS A 98 -14.68 -9.91 4.90
CA LYS A 98 -15.99 -9.35 5.27
C LYS A 98 -17.15 -10.32 4.98
N LYS A 99 -17.12 -11.04 3.85
CA LYS A 99 -18.15 -12.04 3.52
C LYS A 99 -18.14 -13.22 4.49
N LEU A 100 -16.96 -13.75 4.81
CA LEU A 100 -16.81 -14.87 5.74
C LEU A 100 -17.26 -14.52 7.17
N MET A 101 -16.99 -13.30 7.63
CA MET A 101 -17.45 -12.81 8.94
C MET A 101 -18.98 -12.76 9.03
N LEU A 102 -19.66 -12.31 7.97
CA LEU A 102 -21.13 -12.26 7.92
C LEU A 102 -21.75 -13.67 7.91
N GLU A 103 -21.11 -14.61 7.24
CA GLU A 103 -21.58 -16.00 7.14
C GLU A 103 -21.44 -16.73 8.48
N ARG A 104 -20.31 -16.54 9.20
CA ARG A 104 -20.14 -17.02 10.59
C ARG A 104 -21.23 -16.48 11.52
N GLN A 105 -21.53 -15.18 11.47
CA GLN A 105 -22.56 -14.59 12.33
C GLN A 105 -23.98 -15.14 12.03
N ARG A 106 -24.29 -15.47 10.78
CA ARG A 106 -25.56 -16.13 10.44
C ARG A 106 -25.65 -17.53 11.04
N ILE A 107 -24.58 -18.31 10.91
CA ILE A 107 -24.53 -19.69 11.44
C ILE A 107 -24.62 -19.67 12.97
N GLU A 108 -23.90 -18.79 13.65
CA GLU A 108 -23.98 -18.63 15.11
C GLU A 108 -25.39 -18.25 15.58
N LYS A 109 -26.10 -17.37 14.86
CA LYS A 109 -27.50 -17.04 15.17
C LYS A 109 -28.44 -18.23 14.98
N MET A 110 -28.26 -19.03 13.93
CA MET A 110 -29.06 -20.22 13.68
C MET A 110 -28.83 -21.31 14.74
N VAL A 111 -27.58 -21.50 15.18
CA VAL A 111 -27.24 -22.47 16.23
C VAL A 111 -27.68 -21.98 17.62
N GLY A 112 -27.56 -20.68 17.92
CA GLY A 112 -27.99 -20.09 19.19
C GLY A 112 -29.52 -20.05 19.36
N GLN A 113 -30.28 -19.95 18.27
CA GLN A 113 -31.75 -20.02 18.30
C GLN A 113 -32.31 -21.45 18.33
N ALA A 114 -31.50 -22.48 18.00
CA ALA A 114 -31.90 -23.88 18.05
C ALA A 114 -31.82 -24.51 19.45
N SER A 115 -31.43 -23.74 20.48
CA SER A 115 -31.41 -24.20 21.89
C SER A 115 -32.30 -23.38 22.85
N PRO A 116 -33.62 -23.21 22.64
CA PRO A 116 -34.51 -22.66 23.67
C PRO A 116 -35.08 -23.71 24.64
N GLU A 117 -34.92 -25.03 24.40
CA GLU A 117 -35.77 -26.03 25.09
C GLU A 117 -35.01 -27.19 25.76
N ARG A 118 -34.01 -26.87 26.59
CA ARG A 118 -33.46 -27.83 27.57
C ARG A 118 -33.22 -27.22 28.95
N LYS A 119 -34.11 -26.33 29.36
CA LYS A 119 -34.25 -25.87 30.74
C LYS A 119 -35.73 -25.67 31.06
N SER A 120 -36.43 -26.76 31.33
CA SER A 120 -37.53 -26.82 32.29
C SER A 120 -37.79 -28.27 32.68
#